data_AF-A0A6J8ART9-F1
#
_entry.id   AF-A0A6J8ART9-F1
#
_cell.length_a   1.000
_cell.length_b   1.000
_cell.length_c   1.000
_cell.angle_alpha   90.00
_cell.angle_beta   90.00
_cell.angle_gamma   90.00
#
_symmetry.space_group_name_H-M   'P 1'
#
loop_
_entity.id
_entity.type
_entity.pdbx_description
1 polymer ?
#
loop_
_entity_poly.entity_id
_entity_poly.type
_entity_poly.pdbx_seq_one_letter_code
_entity_poly.pdbx_strand_id
1 'polypeptide(L)'
;MKWKDLDSTFENEIKKKPTPNYIIVYLGANDLVKSKELIENIKCSFLRIKVFAPDIRIIWSDILPRLYWHGTLRPKLIEISRKRVNCAVRSFMMQEDLYFMRYPSIKSSESNSFRHDGTHLSDVGIGIFLNNIQAALETFKLNIDKVFPPEH
;
A
#
# COMPACT_ATOMS: atom_id res chain seq x y z
N MET A 1 3.21 -6.97 11.91
CA MET A 1 2.49 -5.69 11.90
C MET A 1 1.09 -5.87 11.32
N LYS A 2 0.12 -5.18 11.89
CA LYS A 2 -1.27 -4.96 11.46
C LYS A 2 -1.54 -3.46 11.38
N TRP A 3 -2.63 -3.04 10.75
CA TRP A 3 -2.93 -1.60 10.58
C TRP A 3 -2.93 -0.81 11.89
N LYS A 4 -3.48 -1.40 12.97
CA LYS A 4 -3.53 -0.80 14.31
C LYS A 4 -2.16 -0.47 14.94
N ASP A 5 -1.06 -0.97 14.37
CA ASP A 5 0.30 -0.73 14.83
C ASP A 5 0.94 0.49 14.09
N LEU A 6 0.28 1.05 13.07
CA LEU A 6 0.86 2.06 12.18
C LEU A 6 1.23 3.35 12.90
N ASP A 7 0.27 3.94 13.61
CA ASP A 7 0.42 5.28 14.18
C ASP A 7 1.57 5.32 15.19
N SER A 8 1.62 4.33 16.08
CA SER A 8 2.69 4.17 17.07
C SER A 8 4.03 3.81 16.45
N THR A 9 4.07 3.11 15.32
CA THR A 9 5.31 2.86 14.58
C THR A 9 5.82 4.14 13.91
N PHE A 10 4.95 4.87 13.22
CA PHE A 10 5.28 6.15 12.58
C PHE A 10 5.82 7.17 13.60
N GLU A 11 5.12 7.35 14.72
CA GLU A 11 5.57 8.21 15.82
C GLU A 11 6.93 7.80 16.39
N ASN A 12 7.20 6.50 16.52
CA ASN A 12 8.47 6.01 17.06
C ASN A 12 9.64 6.17 16.07
N GLU A 13 9.38 6.11 14.77
CA GLU A 13 10.42 6.25 13.75
C GLU A 13 10.77 7.72 13.49
N ILE A 14 9.77 8.61 13.39
CA ILE A 14 10.00 10.06 13.18
C ILE A 14 10.68 10.73 14.38
N LYS A 15 10.56 10.17 15.60
CA LYS A 15 11.30 10.63 16.79
C LYS A 15 12.76 10.16 16.83
N LYS A 16 13.18 9.24 15.95
CA LYS A 16 14.53 8.61 15.95
C LYS A 16 15.36 8.88 14.70
N LYS A 17 14.74 9.40 13.64
CA LYS A 17 15.33 9.54 12.30
C LYS A 17 15.04 10.94 11.75
N PRO A 18 15.88 11.49 10.85
CA PRO A 18 15.56 12.71 10.12
C PRO A 18 14.21 12.58 9.39
N THR A 19 13.41 13.65 9.39
CA THR A 19 12.11 13.72 8.73
C THR A 19 12.24 13.40 7.23
N PRO A 20 11.62 12.31 6.72
CA PRO A 20 11.74 11.94 5.32
C PRO A 20 10.76 12.75 4.46
N ASN A 21 11.14 13.10 3.23
CA ASN A 21 10.23 13.81 2.31
C ASN A 21 9.02 12.96 1.88
N TYR A 22 9.13 11.64 1.96
CA TYR A 22 8.10 10.67 1.57
C TYR A 22 8.02 9.52 2.58
N ILE A 23 6.82 8.97 2.77
CA ILE A 23 6.63 7.65 3.39
C ILE A 23 5.82 6.75 2.45
N ILE A 24 6.28 5.52 2.23
CA ILE A 24 5.52 4.50 1.49
C ILE A 24 4.85 3.57 2.50
N VAL A 25 3.52 3.57 2.52
CA VAL A 25 2.74 2.74 3.44
C VAL A 25 2.27 1.48 2.73
N TYR A 26 3.03 0.40 2.92
CA TYR A 26 2.70 -0.95 2.44
C TYR A 26 2.21 -1.82 3.62
N LEU A 27 0.92 -1.72 3.93
CA LEU A 27 0.30 -2.35 5.12
C LEU A 27 -1.18 -2.69 4.86
N GLY A 28 -1.81 -3.45 5.76
CA GLY A 28 -3.25 -3.78 5.72
C GLY A 28 -3.60 -5.15 5.13
N ALA A 29 -2.64 -5.82 4.46
CA ALA A 29 -2.83 -7.17 3.91
C ALA A 29 -3.27 -8.23 4.94
N ASN A 30 -2.95 -8.00 6.21
CA ASN A 30 -3.24 -8.91 7.34
C ASN A 30 -4.56 -8.56 8.07
N ASP A 31 -5.28 -7.55 7.59
CA ASP A 31 -6.46 -6.95 8.23
C ASP A 31 -7.72 -7.00 7.33
N LEU A 32 -7.58 -7.50 6.10
CA LEU A 32 -8.60 -7.56 5.04
C LEU A 32 -9.93 -8.22 5.43
N VAL A 33 -9.93 -9.09 6.45
CA VAL A 33 -11.14 -9.74 7.01
C VAL A 33 -12.19 -8.69 7.44
N LYS A 34 -11.74 -7.53 7.92
CA LYS A 34 -12.60 -6.41 8.32
C LYS A 34 -12.50 -5.21 7.36
N SER A 35 -12.59 -5.43 6.05
CA SER A 35 -12.34 -4.39 5.04
C SER A 35 -13.01 -3.02 5.27
N LYS A 36 -14.25 -2.95 5.80
CA LYS A 36 -14.88 -1.65 6.14
C LYS A 36 -14.16 -0.92 7.28
N GLU A 37 -13.86 -1.62 8.38
CA GLU A 37 -13.13 -1.07 9.53
C GLU A 37 -11.72 -0.65 9.12
N LEU A 38 -11.06 -1.47 8.29
CA LEU A 38 -9.75 -1.18 7.73
C LEU A 38 -9.75 0.10 6.87
N ILE A 39 -10.72 0.31 5.98
CA ILE A 39 -10.78 1.51 5.12
C ILE A 39 -10.87 2.79 5.98
N GLU A 40 -11.74 2.83 6.98
CA GLU A 40 -11.86 4.03 7.83
C GLU A 40 -10.61 4.22 8.72
N ASN A 41 -10.03 3.14 9.25
CA ASN A 41 -8.76 3.22 9.98
C ASN A 41 -7.60 3.74 9.10
N ILE A 42 -7.55 3.38 7.82
CA ILE A 42 -6.54 3.90 6.87
C ILE A 42 -6.69 5.41 6.70
N LYS A 43 -7.91 5.89 6.40
CA LYS A 43 -8.21 7.33 6.29
C LYS A 43 -7.82 8.07 7.56
N CYS A 44 -8.27 7.59 8.72
CA CYS A 44 -7.99 8.23 10.01
C CYS A 44 -6.50 8.27 10.35
N SER A 45 -5.71 7.23 10.01
CA SER A 45 -4.25 7.29 10.13
C SER A 45 -3.63 8.33 9.20
N PHE A 46 -4.03 8.38 7.92
CA PHE A 46 -3.45 9.32 6.97
C PHE A 46 -3.80 10.78 7.27
N LEU A 47 -5.02 11.07 7.71
CA LEU A 47 -5.40 12.40 8.20
C LEU A 47 -4.57 12.81 9.43
N ARG A 48 -4.35 11.90 10.39
CA ARG A 48 -3.53 12.18 11.58
C ARG A 48 -2.05 12.41 11.22
N ILE A 49 -1.49 11.64 10.27
CA ILE A 49 -0.13 11.87 9.75
C ILE A 49 -0.04 13.22 9.04
N LYS A 50 -1.01 13.56 8.18
CA LYS A 50 -1.09 14.85 7.44
C LYS A 50 -1.17 16.06 8.38
N VAL A 51 -1.77 15.91 9.57
CA VAL A 51 -1.79 16.95 10.63
C VAL A 51 -0.51 16.96 11.46
N PHE A 52 0.06 15.80 11.80
CA PHE A 52 1.25 15.69 12.66
C PHE A 52 2.55 16.08 11.95
N ALA A 53 2.67 15.78 10.65
CA ALA A 53 3.87 16.00 9.85
C ALA A 53 3.48 16.44 8.42
N PRO A 54 2.99 17.68 8.24
CA PRO A 54 2.43 18.16 6.96
C PRO A 54 3.43 18.17 5.79
N ASP A 55 4.73 18.26 6.07
CA ASP A 55 5.79 18.23 5.06
C ASP A 55 6.06 16.83 4.49
N ILE A 56 5.51 15.77 5.10
CA ILE A 56 5.72 14.38 4.66
C ILE A 56 4.68 13.98 3.61
N ARG A 57 5.16 13.64 2.42
CA ARG A 57 4.32 13.14 1.32
C ARG A 57 3.96 11.66 1.55
N ILE A 58 2.70 11.40 1.92
CA ILE A 58 2.18 10.03 2.10
C ILE A 58 1.96 9.38 0.73
N ILE A 59 2.58 8.22 0.51
CA ILE A 59 2.34 7.32 -0.63
C ILE A 59 1.61 6.07 -0.14
N TRP A 60 0.39 5.84 -0.65
CA TRP A 60 -0.27 4.54 -0.49
C TRP A 60 0.31 3.52 -1.47
N SER A 61 0.84 2.41 -0.95
CA SER A 61 1.20 1.25 -1.76
C SER A 61 0.03 0.28 -1.78
N ASP A 62 -0.58 0.06 -2.95
CA ASP A 62 -1.66 -0.90 -3.14
C ASP A 62 -1.35 -2.26 -2.49
N ILE A 63 -2.28 -2.83 -1.71
CA ILE A 63 -2.12 -4.17 -1.15
C ILE A 63 -2.00 -5.16 -2.31
N LEU A 64 -0.89 -5.88 -2.42
CA LEU A 64 -0.64 -6.85 -3.49
C LEU A 64 -1.60 -8.05 -3.42
N PRO A 65 -1.97 -8.65 -4.56
CA PRO A 65 -2.64 -9.94 -4.58
C PRO A 65 -1.73 -11.04 -4.03
N ARG A 66 -2.32 -12.19 -3.70
CA ARG A 66 -1.62 -13.43 -3.35
C ARG A 66 -2.18 -14.56 -4.20
N LEU A 67 -1.41 -15.61 -4.44
CA LEU A 67 -1.93 -16.87 -4.99
C LEU A 67 -2.84 -17.54 -3.97
N TYR A 68 -2.39 -17.55 -2.69
CA TYR A 68 -3.09 -18.20 -1.58
C TYR A 68 -3.31 -17.23 -0.42
N TRP A 69 -4.57 -17.09 -0.01
CA TRP A 69 -4.95 -16.43 1.24
C TRP A 69 -5.03 -17.50 2.34
N HIS A 70 -3.92 -17.70 3.04
CA HIS A 70 -3.84 -18.66 4.15
C HIS A 70 -4.73 -18.28 5.34
N GLY A 71 -5.16 -19.26 6.12
CA GLY A 71 -5.94 -19.06 7.34
C GLY A 71 -7.39 -18.60 7.13
N THR A 72 -7.95 -18.71 5.91
CA THR A 72 -9.36 -18.40 5.63
C THR A 72 -10.05 -19.51 4.85
N LEU A 73 -11.29 -19.84 5.25
CA LEU A 73 -12.18 -20.74 4.52
C LEU A 73 -12.81 -20.08 3.28
N ARG A 74 -12.58 -18.77 3.06
CA ARG A 74 -13.22 -17.97 2.00
C ARG A 74 -12.21 -17.07 1.27
N PRO A 75 -11.14 -17.61 0.65
CA PRO A 75 -10.08 -16.82 0.01
C PRO A 75 -10.60 -15.85 -1.07
N LYS A 76 -11.64 -16.24 -1.83
CA LYS A 76 -12.30 -15.36 -2.83
C LYS A 76 -12.86 -14.07 -2.20
N LEU A 77 -13.37 -14.12 -0.96
CA LEU A 77 -13.89 -12.93 -0.27
C LEU A 77 -12.77 -12.01 0.25
N ILE A 78 -11.59 -12.57 0.57
CA ILE A 78 -10.42 -11.78 0.95
C ILE A 78 -9.85 -11.03 -0.25
N GLU A 79 -9.81 -11.65 -1.43
CA GLU A 79 -9.41 -10.98 -2.68
C GLU A 79 -10.40 -9.89 -3.11
N ILE A 80 -11.72 -10.10 -2.94
CA ILE A 80 -12.73 -9.04 -3.12
C ILE A 80 -12.51 -7.91 -2.10
N SER A 81 -12.23 -8.25 -0.85
CA SER A 81 -11.93 -7.28 0.21
C SER A 81 -10.68 -6.45 -0.09
N ARG A 82 -9.61 -7.08 -0.62
CA ARG A 82 -8.40 -6.39 -1.09
C ARG A 82 -8.71 -5.36 -2.17
N LYS A 83 -9.42 -5.77 -3.22
CA LYS A 83 -9.82 -4.87 -4.32
C LYS A 83 -10.68 -3.72 -3.82
N ARG A 84 -11.60 -3.98 -2.88
CA ARG A 84 -12.44 -2.95 -2.25
C ARG A 84 -11.62 -1.96 -1.41
N VAL A 85 -10.68 -2.44 -0.60
CA VAL A 85 -9.79 -1.60 0.22
C VAL A 85 -8.94 -0.71 -0.69
N ASN A 86 -8.22 -1.29 -1.64
CA ASN A 86 -7.37 -0.55 -2.57
C ASN A 86 -8.18 0.52 -3.34
N CYS A 87 -9.35 0.17 -3.87
CA CYS A 87 -10.22 1.12 -4.58
C CYS A 87 -10.65 2.30 -3.67
N ALA A 88 -11.24 2.00 -2.51
CA ALA A 88 -11.75 3.04 -1.61
C ALA A 88 -10.63 3.93 -1.03
N VAL A 89 -9.44 3.38 -0.79
CA VAL A 89 -8.28 4.14 -0.34
C VAL A 89 -7.76 5.04 -1.46
N ARG A 90 -7.63 4.58 -2.71
CA ARG A 90 -7.24 5.45 -3.84
C ARG A 90 -8.21 6.61 -4.05
N SER A 91 -9.53 6.37 -3.98
CA SER A 91 -10.53 7.46 -4.07
C SER A 91 -10.29 8.52 -2.99
N PHE A 92 -9.97 8.10 -1.76
CA PHE A 92 -9.61 8.99 -0.67
C PHE A 92 -8.25 9.70 -0.91
N MET A 93 -7.22 9.01 -1.41
CA MET A 93 -5.93 9.64 -1.72
C MET A 93 -6.08 10.74 -2.78
N MET A 94 -6.92 10.53 -3.80
CA MET A 94 -7.25 11.56 -4.80
C MET A 94 -8.01 12.74 -4.17
N GLN A 95 -8.97 12.47 -3.28
CA GLN A 95 -9.73 13.53 -2.57
C GLN A 95 -8.85 14.37 -1.64
N GLU A 96 -7.84 13.77 -1.02
CA GLU A 96 -6.90 14.43 -0.10
C GLU A 96 -5.65 15.02 -0.79
N ASP A 97 -5.56 14.93 -2.12
CA ASP A 97 -4.42 15.36 -2.95
C ASP A 97 -3.08 14.68 -2.57
N LEU A 98 -3.15 13.39 -2.22
CA LEU A 98 -2.06 12.53 -1.77
C LEU A 98 -1.63 11.50 -2.83
N TYR A 99 -0.44 10.90 -2.64
CA TYR A 99 0.20 10.03 -3.61
C TYR A 99 -0.24 8.57 -3.45
N PHE A 100 -0.34 7.83 -4.56
CA PHE A 100 -0.50 6.37 -4.50
C PHE A 100 0.09 5.65 -5.70
N MET A 101 0.50 4.40 -5.46
CA MET A 101 1.08 3.54 -6.49
C MET A 101 0.37 2.18 -6.58
N ARG A 102 0.32 1.63 -7.79
CA ARG A 102 -0.39 0.42 -8.20
C ARG A 102 0.56 -0.53 -8.92
N TYR A 103 0.24 -1.83 -8.91
CA TYR A 103 1.12 -2.87 -9.45
C TYR A 103 0.40 -3.72 -10.52
N PRO A 104 0.10 -3.18 -11.72
CA PRO A 104 -0.63 -3.91 -12.76
C PRO A 104 0.12 -5.12 -13.32
N SER A 105 1.44 -5.17 -13.13
CA SER A 105 2.32 -6.31 -13.46
C SER A 105 2.26 -7.45 -12.44
N ILE A 106 1.93 -7.19 -11.17
CA ILE A 106 1.88 -8.21 -10.11
C ILE A 106 0.45 -8.72 -9.99
N LYS A 107 0.14 -9.82 -10.69
CA LYS A 107 -1.18 -10.45 -10.73
C LYS A 107 -1.13 -11.86 -10.13
N SER A 108 -2.22 -12.34 -9.54
CA SER A 108 -2.33 -13.73 -9.08
C SER A 108 -2.41 -14.78 -10.21
N SER A 109 -2.33 -14.37 -11.48
CA SER A 109 -2.08 -15.26 -12.62
C SER A 109 -0.59 -15.56 -12.81
N GLU A 110 0.29 -14.63 -12.43
CA GLU A 110 1.73 -14.75 -12.66
C GLU A 110 2.37 -15.50 -11.49
N SER A 111 2.25 -16.83 -11.48
CA SER A 111 2.80 -17.70 -10.42
C SER A 111 4.29 -17.44 -10.16
N ASN A 112 5.07 -17.17 -11.22
CA ASN A 112 6.49 -16.83 -11.17
C ASN A 112 6.83 -15.57 -10.35
N SER A 113 5.86 -14.68 -10.09
CA SER A 113 6.04 -13.52 -9.20
C SER A 113 6.00 -13.88 -7.71
N PHE A 114 5.68 -15.12 -7.33
CA PHE A 114 5.51 -15.56 -5.95
C PHE A 114 6.42 -16.73 -5.58
N ARG A 115 6.70 -16.87 -4.29
CA ARG A 115 7.34 -18.08 -3.73
C ARG A 115 6.33 -19.23 -3.70
N HIS A 116 6.80 -20.45 -3.46
CA HIS A 116 5.96 -21.64 -3.31
C HIS A 116 4.88 -21.50 -2.21
N ASP A 117 5.07 -20.62 -1.22
CA ASP A 117 4.03 -20.30 -0.22
C ASP A 117 2.83 -19.50 -0.79
N GLY A 118 2.94 -18.96 -2.00
CA GLY A 118 1.89 -18.21 -2.70
C GLY A 118 1.42 -16.93 -1.99
N THR A 119 2.13 -16.47 -0.97
CA THR A 119 1.85 -15.27 -0.16
C THR A 119 2.94 -14.22 -0.31
N HIS A 120 4.21 -14.64 -0.36
CA HIS A 120 5.37 -13.76 -0.54
C HIS A 120 5.80 -13.71 -2.01
N LEU A 121 6.39 -12.59 -2.40
CA LEU A 121 6.99 -12.42 -3.73
C LEU A 121 8.25 -13.30 -3.88
N SER A 122 8.46 -13.84 -5.08
CA SER A 122 9.75 -14.42 -5.50
C SER A 122 10.79 -13.33 -5.72
N ASP A 123 12.05 -13.68 -5.96
CA ASP A 123 13.10 -12.69 -6.29
C ASP A 123 12.74 -11.89 -7.56
N VAL A 124 12.09 -12.55 -8.53
CA VAL A 124 11.52 -11.89 -9.73
C VAL A 124 10.39 -10.93 -9.35
N GLY A 125 9.47 -11.35 -8.47
CA GLY A 125 8.40 -10.50 -7.97
C GLY A 125 8.91 -9.30 -7.17
N ILE A 126 9.96 -9.49 -6.36
CA ILE A 126 10.65 -8.45 -5.60
C ILE A 126 11.31 -7.45 -6.56
N GLY A 127 11.99 -7.92 -7.60
CA GLY A 127 12.55 -7.06 -8.66
C GLY A 127 11.48 -6.19 -9.33
N ILE A 128 10.34 -6.79 -9.72
CA ILE A 128 9.21 -6.04 -10.28
C ILE A 128 8.66 -5.01 -9.28
N PHE A 129 8.50 -5.39 -8.01
CA PHE A 129 7.98 -4.52 -6.95
C PHE A 129 8.90 -3.32 -6.65
N LEU A 130 10.20 -3.56 -6.51
CA LEU A 130 11.20 -2.52 -6.27
C LEU A 130 11.36 -1.58 -7.47
N ASN A 131 11.36 -2.10 -8.70
CA ASN A 131 11.39 -1.28 -9.91
C ASN A 131 10.14 -0.38 -10.02
N ASN A 132 8.98 -0.87 -9.58
CA ASN A 132 7.77 -0.04 -9.50
C ASN A 132 7.88 1.05 -8.41
N ILE A 133 8.50 0.75 -7.26
CA ILE A 133 8.76 1.75 -6.21
C ILE A 133 9.73 2.84 -6.71
N GLN A 134 10.81 2.46 -7.39
CA GLN A 134 11.76 3.41 -7.96
C GLN A 134 11.07 4.34 -8.97
N ALA A 135 10.39 3.78 -9.98
CA ALA A 135 9.73 4.57 -11.02
C ALA A 135 8.60 5.48 -10.48
N ALA A 136 7.88 5.03 -9.46
CA ALA A 136 6.91 5.87 -8.73
C ALA A 136 7.61 7.05 -8.02
N LEU A 137 8.67 6.79 -7.26
CA LEU A 137 9.43 7.84 -6.57
C LEU A 137 10.08 8.83 -7.54
N GLU A 138 10.56 8.39 -8.70
CA GLU A 138 11.09 9.26 -9.76
C GLU A 138 10.00 10.17 -10.33
N THR A 139 8.82 9.61 -10.65
CA THR A 139 7.64 10.36 -11.12
C THR A 139 7.16 11.40 -10.10
N PHE A 140 7.07 11.00 -8.82
CA PHE A 140 6.61 11.85 -7.73
C PHE A 140 7.63 12.94 -7.37
N LYS A 141 8.94 12.64 -7.45
CA LYS A 141 10.03 13.61 -7.23
C LYS A 141 10.04 14.71 -8.29
N LEU A 142 9.75 14.37 -9.53
CA LEU A 142 9.60 15.33 -10.63
C LEU A 142 8.24 16.08 -10.58
N ASN A 143 7.32 15.68 -9.68
CA ASN A 143 5.94 16.18 -9.57
C ASN A 143 5.15 16.06 -10.90
N ILE A 144 5.44 15.03 -11.71
CA ILE A 144 4.75 14.78 -12.99
C ILE A 144 3.31 14.31 -12.74
N ASP A 145 3.13 13.44 -11.75
CA ASP A 145 1.86 12.88 -11.31
C ASP A 145 1.96 12.57 -9.80
N LYS A 146 0.82 12.35 -9.14
CA LYS A 146 0.70 11.75 -7.80
C LYS A 146 0.27 10.28 -7.86
N VAL A 147 -0.16 9.81 -9.02
CA VAL A 147 -0.57 8.43 -9.31
C VAL A 147 0.57 7.69 -10.02
N PHE A 148 0.82 6.43 -9.64
CA PHE A 148 1.72 5.55 -10.39
C PHE A 148 1.15 4.14 -10.65
N PRO A 149 1.36 3.55 -11.85
CA PRO A 149 1.59 4.29 -13.10
C PRO A 149 0.44 5.28 -13.34
N PRO A 150 0.63 6.34 -14.13
CA PRO A 150 -0.42 7.29 -14.48
C PRO A 150 -1.69 6.64 -15.03
N GLU A 151 -2.80 7.38 -15.04
CA GLU A 151 -3.99 7.00 -15.80
C GLU A 151 -3.93 7.66 -17.19
N HIS A 152 -4.15 6.86 -18.24
CA HIS A 152 -4.14 7.27 -19.66
C HIS A 152 -5.56 7.64 -20.11
#